data_AF-A0A9W6KZS0-F1
#
_entry.id   AF-A0A9W6KZS0-F1
#
_cell.length_a   1.000
_cell.length_b   1.000
_cell.length_c   1.000
_cell.angle_alpha   90.00
_cell.angle_beta   90.00
_cell.angle_gamma   90.00
#
_symmetry.space_group_name_H-M   'P 1'
#
loop_
_entity.id
_entity.type
_entity.pdbx_description
1 polymer ?
#
loop_
_entity_poly.entity_id
_entity_poly.type
_entity_poly.pdbx_seq_one_letter_code
_entity_poly.pdbx_strand_id
1 'polypeptide(L)'
;MVQVVENLTWLSGRLVGRQPHPQRAGWDVVIVHVEVARPVPDKADLLSRHEGEDLPVGFRHELLADARPGAHLTFRARFTPAGALAEAYPDEGDLVVRPIQPPSSPPAH
;
A
#
# COMPACT_ATOMS: atom_id res chain seq x y z
N MET A 1 17.84 -5.07 22.97
CA MET A 1 17.88 -5.91 21.75
C MET A 1 16.49 -5.84 21.14
N VAL A 2 16.29 -5.06 20.06
CA VAL A 2 14.98 -4.96 19.40
C VAL A 2 14.85 -6.20 18.51
N GLN A 3 14.03 -7.16 18.92
CA GLN A 3 13.63 -8.24 18.03
C GLN A 3 12.78 -7.62 16.93
N VAL A 4 13.33 -7.58 15.71
CA VAL A 4 12.53 -7.27 14.52
C VAL A 4 11.63 -8.47 14.31
N VAL A 5 10.38 -8.36 14.78
CA VAL A 5 9.36 -9.35 14.43
C VAL A 5 9.16 -9.23 12.92
N GLU A 6 9.54 -10.27 12.19
CA GLU A 6 9.24 -10.39 10.78
C GLU A 6 7.73 -10.54 10.63
N ASN A 7 7.08 -9.41 10.30
CA ASN A 7 5.66 -9.31 10.11
C ASN A 7 5.40 -8.80 8.70
N LEU A 8 4.44 -9.42 8.03
CA LEU A 8 4.08 -9.07 6.66
C LEU A 8 2.64 -9.52 6.42
N THR A 9 1.86 -8.62 5.81
CA THR A 9 0.47 -8.86 5.45
C THR A 9 0.25 -8.37 4.03
N TRP A 10 -0.45 -9.15 3.21
CA TRP A 10 -0.95 -8.74 1.91
C TRP A 10 -2.16 -7.84 2.11
N LEU A 11 -2.13 -6.63 1.55
CA LEU A 11 -3.22 -5.68 1.60
C LEU A 11 -3.67 -5.34 0.17
N SER A 12 -4.97 -5.22 -0.01
CA SER A 12 -5.58 -4.65 -1.21
C SER A 12 -6.58 -3.59 -0.79
N GLY A 13 -6.53 -2.43 -1.43
CA GLY A 13 -7.38 -1.33 -1.01
C GLY A 13 -7.28 -0.11 -1.90
N ARG A 14 -8.24 0.79 -1.76
CA ARG A 14 -8.31 2.00 -2.56
C ARG A 14 -7.46 3.10 -1.98
N LEU A 15 -6.71 3.76 -2.85
CA LEU A 15 -5.99 4.98 -2.54
C LEU A 15 -6.99 6.10 -2.22
N VAL A 16 -6.99 6.60 -0.99
CA VAL A 16 -7.83 7.73 -0.56
C VAL A 16 -7.06 9.04 -0.66
N GLY A 17 -5.78 9.03 -0.27
CA GLY A 17 -4.94 10.22 -0.25
C GLY A 17 -3.46 9.88 -0.32
N ARG A 18 -2.65 10.83 -0.80
CA ARG A 18 -1.20 10.71 -0.89
C ARG A 18 -0.57 12.03 -0.46
N GLN A 19 0.43 11.96 0.41
CA GLN A 19 1.20 13.10 0.85
C GLN A 19 2.69 12.73 0.97
N PRO A 20 3.61 13.68 0.74
CA PRO A 20 5.04 13.45 0.97
C PRO A 20 5.31 13.09 2.44
N HIS A 21 6.19 12.13 2.68
CA HIS A 21 6.54 11.74 4.04
C HIS A 21 7.38 12.85 4.71
N PRO A 22 6.93 13.42 5.85
CA PRO A 22 7.53 14.65 6.41
C PRO A 22 8.97 14.46 6.89
N GLN A 23 9.34 13.24 7.27
CA GLN A 23 10.66 12.92 7.84
C GLN A 23 11.54 12.04 6.94
N ARG A 24 11.04 11.59 5.78
CA ARG A 24 11.76 10.62 4.93
C ARG A 24 11.68 11.08 3.47
N ALA A 25 12.77 11.65 2.97
CA ALA A 25 12.87 12.01 1.56
C ALA A 25 12.75 10.76 0.67
N GLY A 26 12.01 10.89 -0.44
CA GLY A 26 11.75 9.77 -1.37
C GLY A 26 10.67 8.79 -0.89
N TRP A 27 9.97 9.11 0.20
CA TRP A 27 8.81 8.34 0.67
C TRP A 27 7.56 9.21 0.65
N ASP A 28 6.43 8.57 0.44
CA ASP A 28 5.10 9.15 0.58
C ASP A 28 4.32 8.39 1.65
N VAL A 29 3.49 9.10 2.40
CA VAL A 29 2.44 8.52 3.23
C VAL A 29 1.16 8.47 2.42
N VAL A 30 0.63 7.27 2.29
CA VAL A 30 -0.52 6.96 1.48
C VAL A 30 -1.64 6.49 2.39
N ILE A 31 -2.80 7.12 2.31
CA ILE A 31 -4.01 6.65 2.99
C ILE A 31 -4.68 5.63 2.09
N VAL A 32 -4.72 4.38 2.52
CA VAL A 32 -5.37 3.28 1.81
C VAL A 32 -6.58 2.83 2.60
N HIS A 33 -7.76 2.87 1.98
CA HIS A 33 -8.92 2.17 2.50
C HIS A 33 -8.73 0.68 2.26
N VAL A 34 -8.43 -0.08 3.32
CA VAL A 34 -8.13 -1.50 3.22
C VAL A 34 -9.42 -2.27 2.93
N GLU A 35 -9.52 -2.84 1.74
CA GLU A 35 -10.69 -3.64 1.33
C GLU A 35 -10.49 -5.11 1.67
N VAL A 36 -9.26 -5.61 1.55
CA VAL A 36 -8.91 -7.01 1.82
C VAL A 36 -7.53 -7.05 2.48
N ALA A 37 -7.42 -7.82 3.56
CA ALA A 37 -6.15 -8.18 4.17
C ALA A 37 -5.96 -9.69 4.22
N ARG A 38 -4.74 -10.15 3.94
CA ARG A 38 -4.39 -11.57 3.96
C ARG A 38 -3.07 -11.80 4.67
N PRO A 39 -3.01 -12.73 5.64
CA PRO A 39 -1.75 -13.10 6.28
C PRO A 39 -0.79 -13.71 5.26
N VAL A 40 0.51 -13.43 5.43
CA VAL A 40 1.55 -14.11 4.66
C VAL A 40 2.04 -15.32 5.45
N PRO A 41 2.14 -16.52 4.82
CA PRO A 41 2.71 -17.69 5.48
C PRO A 41 4.07 -17.37 6.10
N ASP A 42 4.34 -17.93 7.28
CA ASP A 42 5.60 -17.76 8.01
C ASP A 42 5.93 -16.32 8.46
N LYS A 43 4.95 -15.41 8.41
CA LYS A 43 5.08 -14.03 8.90
C LYS A 43 3.98 -13.70 9.91
N ALA A 44 4.30 -12.83 10.86
CA ALA A 44 3.29 -12.32 11.78
C ALA A 44 2.31 -11.40 11.04
N ASP A 45 1.02 -11.62 11.25
CA ASP A 45 -0.03 -10.78 10.71
C ASP A 45 -0.47 -9.74 11.73
N LEU A 46 -0.08 -8.49 11.50
CA LEU A 46 -0.38 -7.37 12.39
C LEU A 46 -1.30 -6.32 11.76
N LEU A 47 -1.64 -6.49 10.47
CA LEU A 47 -2.38 -5.50 9.69
C LEU A 47 -3.79 -5.95 9.31
N SER A 48 -4.12 -7.25 9.35
CA SER A 48 -5.48 -7.70 8.98
C SER A 48 -6.59 -7.16 9.87
N ARG A 49 -6.27 -6.71 11.09
CA ARG A 49 -7.22 -6.01 11.96
C ARG A 49 -7.72 -4.67 11.40
N HIS A 50 -7.02 -4.11 10.41
CA HIS A 50 -7.36 -2.83 9.78
C HIS A 50 -8.19 -3.01 8.50
N GLU A 51 -8.64 -4.22 8.19
CA GLU A 51 -9.59 -4.46 7.10
C GLU A 51 -10.88 -3.67 7.32
N GLY A 52 -11.31 -2.93 6.29
CA GLY A 52 -12.44 -2.00 6.34
C GLY A 52 -12.10 -0.61 6.87
N GLU A 53 -10.84 -0.33 7.24
CA GLU A 53 -10.41 0.97 7.77
C GLU A 53 -9.46 1.72 6.81
N ASP A 54 -9.34 3.02 7.03
CA ASP A 54 -8.36 3.87 6.36
C ASP A 54 -7.01 3.78 7.09
N LEU A 55 -6.04 3.14 6.45
CA LEU A 55 -4.71 2.90 7.02
C LEU A 55 -3.67 3.82 6.34
N PRO A 56 -2.95 4.67 7.09
CA PRO A 56 -1.77 5.35 6.58
C PRO A 56 -0.61 4.35 6.43
N VAL A 57 -0.13 4.20 5.19
CA VAL A 57 0.98 3.32 4.83
C VAL A 57 2.08 4.14 4.17
N GLY A 58 3.31 3.98 4.65
CA GLY A 58 4.47 4.58 4.00
C GLY A 58 4.93 3.77 2.79
N PHE A 59 5.07 4.41 1.65
CA PHE A 59 5.56 3.83 0.39
C PHE A 59 6.77 4.62 -0.12
N ARG A 60 7.62 3.98 -0.92
CA ARG A 60 8.61 4.73 -1.70
C ARG A 60 7.89 5.48 -2.82
N HIS A 61 8.26 6.74 -3.00
CA HIS A 61 7.65 7.63 -4.00
C HIS A 61 7.72 7.03 -5.42
N GLU A 62 8.85 6.41 -5.75
CA GLU A 62 9.10 5.76 -7.05
C GLU A 62 8.19 4.56 -7.33
N LEU A 63 7.75 3.84 -6.27
CA LEU A 63 6.92 2.65 -6.40
C LEU A 63 5.45 2.98 -6.68
N LEU A 64 4.99 4.15 -6.25
CA LEU A 64 3.59 4.55 -6.41
C LEU A 64 3.25 5.04 -7.81
N ALA A 65 4.23 5.27 -8.69
CA ALA A 65 4.01 5.88 -10.00
C ALA A 65 3.07 7.11 -9.93
N ASP A 66 2.27 7.34 -10.99
CA ASP A 66 1.18 8.33 -11.02
C ASP A 66 -0.10 7.87 -10.29
N ALA A 67 -0.01 7.01 -9.26
CA ALA A 67 -1.18 6.63 -8.47
C ALA A 67 -1.87 7.87 -7.88
N ARG A 68 -3.16 8.02 -8.20
CA ARG A 68 -4.03 9.10 -7.71
C ARG A 68 -5.14 8.53 -6.84
N PRO A 69 -5.73 9.34 -5.95
CA PRO A 69 -6.95 8.99 -5.23
C PRO A 69 -7.98 8.31 -6.14
N GLY A 70 -8.49 7.16 -5.68
CA GLY A 70 -9.37 6.25 -6.42
C GLY A 70 -8.66 5.03 -7.04
N ALA A 71 -7.33 5.06 -7.21
CA ALA A 71 -6.58 3.91 -7.71
C ALA A 71 -6.67 2.71 -6.75
N HIS A 72 -6.69 1.51 -7.29
CA HIS A 72 -6.66 0.30 -6.48
C HIS A 72 -5.21 -0.18 -6.33
N LEU A 73 -4.77 -0.33 -5.08
CA LEU A 73 -3.43 -0.75 -4.72
C LEU A 73 -3.49 -2.17 -4.15
N THR A 74 -2.62 -3.03 -4.63
CA THR A 74 -2.37 -4.34 -4.03
C THR A 74 -0.89 -4.41 -3.68
N PHE A 75 -0.57 -4.63 -2.41
CA PHE A 75 0.79 -4.54 -1.90
C PHE A 75 0.98 -5.36 -0.63
N ARG A 76 2.24 -5.68 -0.32
CA ARG A 76 2.62 -6.25 0.97
C ARG A 76 3.15 -5.16 1.90
N ALA A 77 2.71 -5.18 3.15
CA ALA A 77 3.12 -4.22 4.15
C ALA A 77 3.46 -4.89 5.48
N ARG A 78 4.33 -4.21 6.22
CA ARG A 78 4.71 -4.55 7.58
C ARG A 78 4.34 -3.43 8.53
N PHE A 79 3.93 -3.78 9.72
CA PHE A 79 3.78 -2.87 10.84
C PHE A 79 5.13 -2.62 11.51
N THR A 80 5.43 -1.35 11.74
CA THR A 80 6.60 -0.88 12.48
C THR A 80 6.14 0.03 13.63
N PRO A 81 7.00 0.35 14.61
CA PRO A 81 6.66 1.33 15.64
C PRO A 81 6.30 2.72 15.09
N ALA A 82 6.73 3.04 13.86
CA ALA A 82 6.40 4.28 13.16
C ALA A 82 5.11 4.19 12.33
N GLY A 83 4.42 3.04 12.34
CA GLY A 83 3.21 2.77 11.55
C GLY A 83 3.42 1.70 10.46
N ALA A 84 2.40 1.53 9.62
CA ALA A 84 2.44 0.60 8.50
C ALA A 84 3.38 1.11 7.40
N LEU A 85 4.20 0.21 6.88
CA LEU A 85 5.19 0.49 5.85
C LEU A 85 5.08 -0.59 4.78
N ALA A 86 4.85 -0.18 3.54
CA ALA A 86 4.93 -1.08 2.41
C ALA A 86 6.36 -1.59 2.25
N GLU A 87 6.51 -2.75 1.62
CA GLU A 87 7.84 -3.22 1.26
C GLU A 87 8.55 -2.25 0.32
N ALA A 88 9.83 -2.00 0.61
CA ALA A 88 10.63 -1.04 -0.13
C ALA A 88 11.11 -1.57 -1.51
N TYR A 89 11.19 -2.89 -1.63
CA TYR A 89 11.64 -3.59 -2.84
C TYR A 89 10.75 -4.83 -3.04
N PRO A 90 9.47 -4.65 -3.40
CA PRO A 90 8.59 -5.77 -3.71
C PRO A 90 9.10 -6.47 -4.99
N ASP A 91 8.95 -7.80 -5.07
CA ASP A 91 9.18 -8.52 -6.31
C ASP A 91 8.08 -8.19 -7.35
N GLU A 92 8.31 -8.59 -8.60
CA GLU A 92 7.35 -8.35 -9.67
C GLU A 92 5.99 -9.01 -9.35
N GLY A 93 4.94 -8.19 -9.27
CA GLY A 93 3.58 -8.64 -8.93
C GLY A 93 3.21 -8.57 -7.43
N ASP A 94 4.18 -8.33 -6.53
CA ASP A 94 3.90 -8.09 -5.10
C ASP A 94 3.44 -6.65 -4.83
N LEU A 95 3.66 -5.75 -5.80
CA LEU A 95 3.07 -4.42 -5.85
C LEU A 95 2.37 -4.24 -7.19
N VAL A 96 1.06 -4.02 -7.13
CA VAL A 96 0.22 -3.74 -8.29
C VAL A 96 -0.53 -2.45 -8.04
N VAL A 97 -0.29 -1.47 -8.90
CA VAL A 97 -1.03 -0.19 -8.92
C VAL A 97 -1.98 -0.23 -10.11
N ARG A 98 -3.28 -0.31 -9.85
CA ARG A 98 -4.31 -0.19 -10.89
C ARG A 98 -4.85 1.23 -10.89
N PRO A 99 -4.53 2.05 -11.91
CA PRO A 99 -5.06 3.40 -11.99
C PRO A 99 -6.58 3.38 -12.13
N ILE A 100 -7.22 4.50 -11.80
CA ILE A 100 -8.60 4.69 -12.23
C ILE A 100 -8.59 4.68 -13.77
N GLN A 101 -9.20 3.67 -14.37
CA GLN A 101 -9.37 3.67 -15.82
C GLN A 101 -10.42 4.75 -16.11
N PRO A 102 -10.11 5.80 -16.90
CA PRO A 102 -11.17 6.66 -17.42
C PRO A 102 -12.16 5.77 -18.21
N PRO A 103 -13.46 6.08 -18.24
CA PRO A 103 -14.38 5.36 -19.11
C PRO A 103 -13.81 5.45 -20.53
N SER A 104 -13.40 4.31 -21.09
CA SER A 104 -12.87 4.24 -22.44
C SER A 104 -13.92 4.84 -23.37
N SER A 105 -13.70 6.07 -23.85
CA SER A 105 -14.55 6.66 -24.86
C SER A 105 -14.51 5.72 -26.07
N PRO A 106 -15.67 5.25 -26.58
CA PRO A 106 -15.67 4.45 -27.79
C PRO A 106 -15.08 5.28 -28.94
N PRO A 107 -14.34 4.66 -29.89
CA PRO A 107 -13.84 5.37 -31.04
C PRO A 107 -15.04 5.92 -31.83
N ALA A 108 -15.06 7.24 -32.05
CA ALA A 108 -15.99 7.85 -32.98
C ALA A 108 -15.64 7.35 -34.40
N HIS A 109 -16.60 6.67 -35.03
CA HIS A 109 -16.55 6.24 -36.43
C HIS A 109 -16.97 7.38 -37.36
#